data_AF-A0A1F3VFN7-F1
#
_entry.id   AF-A0A1F3VFN7-F1
#
_cell.length_a   1.000
_cell.length_b   1.000
_cell.length_c   1.000
_cell.angle_alpha   90.00
_cell.angle_beta   90.00
_cell.angle_gamma   90.00
#
_symmetry.space_group_name_H-M   'P 1'
#
loop_
_entity.id
_entity.type
_entity.pdbx_description
1 polymer ?
#
loop_
_entity_poly.entity_id
_entity_poly.type
_entity_poly.pdbx_seq_one_letter_code
_entity_poly.pdbx_strand_id
1 'polypeptide(L)'
;MDESRKDPLSVKKKNVFAKIGQQGQSTMEYLMLLIVVAMIISSILKSAGFRSFFGPDAPMIEQYARYMEYSYRHGMPGLDDSRSNIAGNTHDTYSSGQNKSHFFIHKHGYE
;
A
#
# COMPACT_ATOMS: atom_id res chain seq x y z
N MET A 1 -19.94 26.03 -65.74
CA MET A 1 -19.99 27.04 -64.67
C MET A 1 -21.18 26.66 -63.82
N ASP A 2 -21.09 26.15 -62.60
CA ASP A 2 -20.03 26.12 -61.58
C ASP A 2 -20.40 24.94 -60.66
N GLU A 3 -19.51 23.98 -60.45
CA GLU A 3 -18.57 23.95 -59.33
C GLU A 3 -19.19 23.33 -58.06
N SER A 4 -18.87 22.03 -57.90
CA SER A 4 -18.37 21.43 -56.66
C SER A 4 -18.88 22.02 -55.34
N ARG A 5 -19.87 21.36 -54.74
CA ARG A 5 -19.97 21.31 -53.28
C ARG A 5 -19.92 19.87 -52.82
N LYS A 6 -18.69 19.38 -52.68
CA LYS A 6 -18.36 18.14 -51.97
C LYS A 6 -18.58 18.41 -50.48
N ASP A 7 -19.58 17.77 -49.90
CA ASP A 7 -19.72 17.78 -48.44
C ASP A 7 -18.55 16.98 -47.85
N PRO A 8 -17.79 17.56 -46.90
CA PRO A 8 -16.62 16.90 -46.35
C PRO A 8 -17.05 15.75 -45.45
N LEU A 9 -16.59 14.56 -45.83
CA LEU A 9 -16.45 13.34 -45.03
C LEU A 9 -16.61 13.60 -43.52
N SER A 10 -17.71 13.09 -42.96
CA SER A 10 -17.89 12.94 -41.52
C SER A 10 -16.75 12.08 -40.97
N VAL A 11 -15.76 12.74 -40.36
CA VAL A 11 -14.61 12.11 -39.73
C VAL A 11 -15.11 11.37 -38.50
N LYS A 12 -15.43 10.09 -38.69
CA LYS A 12 -15.73 9.17 -37.60
C LYS A 12 -14.44 8.94 -36.80
N LYS A 13 -14.20 9.77 -35.78
CA LYS A 13 -13.12 9.54 -34.80
C LYS A 13 -13.40 8.22 -34.08
N LYS A 14 -12.70 7.18 -34.51
CA LYS A 14 -12.81 5.85 -33.92
C LYS A 14 -11.64 5.65 -32.95
N ASN A 15 -11.82 6.13 -31.72
CA ASN A 15 -10.95 5.75 -30.63
C ASN A 15 -11.36 4.34 -30.19
N VAL A 16 -10.75 3.33 -30.80
CA VAL A 16 -11.00 1.93 -30.43
C VAL A 16 -9.68 1.33 -30.02
N PHE A 17 -9.38 1.45 -28.73
CA PHE A 17 -8.23 0.81 -28.10
C PHE A 17 -8.49 -0.66 -27.75
N ALA A 18 -9.73 -1.13 -27.76
CA ALA A 18 -10.04 -2.54 -27.63
C ALA A 18 -11.37 -2.83 -28.32
N LYS A 19 -11.31 -3.54 -29.45
CA LYS A 19 -12.50 -3.93 -30.23
C LYS A 19 -12.92 -5.32 -29.78
N ILE A 20 -13.48 -5.40 -28.57
CA ILE A 20 -13.99 -6.66 -28.00
C ILE A 20 -15.17 -7.13 -28.86
N GLY A 21 -15.02 -8.28 -29.52
CA GLY A 21 -16.09 -8.95 -30.27
C GLY A 21 -16.03 -8.86 -31.80
N GLN A 22 -14.84 -8.76 -32.43
CA GLN A 22 -14.70 -9.02 -33.87
C GLN A 22 -13.93 -10.33 -34.13
N GLN A 23 -14.48 -11.18 -35.01
CA GLN A 23 -13.80 -12.39 -35.49
C GLN A 23 -12.41 -12.00 -36.02
N GLY A 24 -11.36 -12.58 -35.43
CA GLY A 24 -9.95 -12.18 -35.62
C GLY A 24 -9.21 -11.81 -34.33
N GLN A 25 -9.89 -11.89 -33.19
CA GLN A 25 -9.33 -11.79 -31.85
C GLN A 25 -8.27 -12.89 -31.61
N SER A 26 -7.03 -12.63 -32.03
CA SER A 26 -5.92 -13.56 -31.89
C SER A 26 -5.45 -13.54 -30.44
N THR A 27 -5.29 -14.72 -29.82
CA THR A 27 -4.69 -14.91 -28.49
C THR A 27 -3.39 -14.12 -28.30
N MET A 28 -2.67 -13.88 -29.39
CA MET A 28 -1.44 -13.10 -29.44
C MET A 28 -1.62 -11.62 -29.06
N GLU A 29 -2.75 -10.99 -29.38
CA GLU A 29 -3.01 -9.58 -29.02
C GLU A 29 -3.10 -9.41 -27.50
N TYR A 30 -3.80 -10.34 -26.83
CA TYR A 30 -3.87 -10.38 -25.36
C TYR A 30 -2.52 -10.70 -24.73
N LEU A 31 -1.72 -11.57 -25.36
CA LEU A 31 -0.37 -11.87 -24.87
C LEU A 31 0.54 -10.66 -24.98
N MET A 32 0.50 -9.92 -26.09
CA MET A 32 1.26 -8.69 -26.25
C MET A 32 0.81 -7.61 -25.29
N LEU A 33 -0.50 -7.45 -25.08
CA LEU A 33 -1.03 -6.54 -24.07
C LEU A 33 -0.55 -6.92 -22.66
N LEU A 34 -0.58 -8.21 -22.33
CA LEU A 34 -0.08 -8.72 -21.05
C LEU A 34 1.40 -8.39 -20.86
N ILE A 35 2.23 -8.61 -21.88
CA ILE A 35 3.66 -8.29 -21.84
C ILE A 35 3.88 -6.79 -21.62
N VAL A 36 3.16 -5.93 -22.34
CA VAL A 36 3.26 -4.48 -22.19
C VAL A 36 2.86 -4.05 -20.78
N VAL A 37 1.75 -4.58 -20.26
CA VAL A 37 1.31 -4.31 -18.89
C VAL A 37 2.36 -4.78 -17.87
N ALA A 38 2.92 -5.97 -18.04
CA ALA A 38 3.97 -6.49 -17.18
C ALA A 38 5.24 -5.63 -17.21
N MET A 39 5.62 -5.10 -18.37
CA MET A 39 6.76 -4.17 -18.49
C MET A 39 6.50 -2.86 -17.77
N ILE A 40 5.29 -2.30 -17.88
CA ILE A 40 4.90 -1.08 -17.17
C ILE A 40 4.96 -1.30 -15.66
N ILE A 41 4.38 -2.41 -15.17
CA ILE A 41 4.42 -2.78 -13.75
C ILE A 41 5.88 -2.91 -13.28
N SER A 42 6.71 -3.65 -14.02
CA SER A 42 8.12 -3.85 -13.68
C SER A 42 8.89 -2.53 -13.62
N SER A 43 8.59 -1.59 -14.51
CA SER A 43 9.18 -0.25 -14.50
C SER A 43 8.81 0.54 -13.24
N ILE A 44 7.53 0.50 -12.85
CA ILE A 44 7.03 1.15 -11.63
C ILE A 44 7.71 0.56 -10.39
N LEU A 45 7.81 -0.76 -10.28
CA LEU A 45 8.46 -1.44 -9.15
C LEU A 45 9.96 -1.10 -9.03
N LYS A 46 10.62 -0.78 -10.15
CA LYS A 46 12.03 -0.37 -10.18
C LYS A 46 12.23 1.13 -9.94
N SER A 47 11.16 1.92 -9.96
CA SER A 47 11.24 3.37 -9.75
C SER A 47 11.72 3.71 -8.34
N ALA A 48 12.45 4.83 -8.22
CA ALA A 48 12.96 5.31 -6.94
C ALA A 48 11.82 5.62 -5.95
N GLY A 49 10.70 6.15 -6.44
CA GLY A 49 9.51 6.42 -5.63
C GLY A 49 8.89 5.15 -5.07
N PHE A 50 8.70 4.10 -5.87
CA PHE A 50 8.16 2.84 -5.33
C PHE A 50 9.12 2.21 -4.31
N ARG A 51 10.43 2.22 -4.59
CA ARG A 51 11.45 1.68 -3.68
C ARG A 51 11.57 2.46 -2.37
N SER A 52 11.31 3.77 -2.36
CA SER A 52 11.34 4.54 -1.11
C SER A 52 10.16 4.21 -0.19
N PHE A 53 9.03 3.74 -0.72
CA PHE A 53 7.85 3.40 0.08
C PHE A 53 7.72 1.90 0.39
N PHE A 54 8.11 1.01 -0.54
CA PHE A 54 7.92 -0.43 -0.44
C PHE A 54 9.22 -1.25 -0.65
N GLY A 55 10.36 -0.58 -0.80
CA GLY A 55 11.66 -1.26 -0.88
C GLY A 55 12.08 -1.87 0.47
N PRO A 56 13.12 -2.71 0.46
CA PRO A 56 13.65 -3.36 1.66
C PRO A 56 14.10 -2.36 2.75
N ASP A 57 14.53 -1.16 2.35
CA ASP A 57 14.94 -0.09 3.26
C ASP A 57 13.84 0.97 3.47
N ALA A 58 12.59 0.66 3.09
CA ALA A 58 11.50 1.62 3.21
C ALA A 58 11.11 1.82 4.69
N PRO A 59 11.09 3.08 5.18
CA PRO A 59 10.80 3.36 6.59
C PRO A 59 9.41 2.91 7.02
N MET A 60 8.46 2.77 6.08
CA MET A 60 7.12 2.24 6.38
C MET A 60 7.16 0.76 6.80
N ILE A 61 7.94 -0.07 6.09
CA ILE A 61 8.03 -1.50 6.40
C ILE A 61 8.75 -1.68 7.73
N GLU A 62 9.83 -0.92 7.96
CA GLU A 62 10.55 -0.94 9.22
C GLU A 62 9.65 -0.51 10.40
N GLN A 63 8.89 0.57 10.26
CA GLN A 63 7.93 1.01 11.27
C GLN A 63 6.84 -0.04 11.54
N TYR A 64 6.32 -0.66 10.48
CA TYR A 64 5.31 -1.71 10.62
C TYR A 64 5.87 -2.96 11.29
N ALA A 65 7.11 -3.36 10.95
CA ALA A 65 7.80 -4.46 11.60
C ALA A 65 8.04 -4.18 13.09
N ARG A 66 8.54 -2.99 13.43
CA ARG A 66 8.73 -2.55 14.83
C ARG A 66 7.41 -2.52 15.60
N TYR A 67 6.34 -2.06 14.95
CA TYR A 67 5.00 -2.07 15.54
C TYR A 67 4.50 -3.50 15.83
N MET A 68 4.67 -4.43 14.88
CA MET A 68 4.31 -5.83 15.08
C MET A 68 5.16 -6.47 16.17
N GLU A 69 6.47 -6.24 16.19
CA GLU A 69 7.39 -6.75 17.21
C GLU A 69 7.00 -6.24 18.61
N TYR A 70 6.76 -4.93 18.74
CA TYR A 70 6.31 -4.35 20.00
C TYR A 70 4.96 -4.91 20.44
N SER A 71 3.99 -4.97 19.53
CA SER A 71 2.65 -5.49 19.83
C SER A 71 2.67 -6.95 20.23
N TYR A 72 3.55 -7.75 19.62
CA TYR A 72 3.75 -9.15 19.98
C TYR A 72 4.35 -9.30 21.39
N ARG A 73 5.33 -8.46 21.74
CA ARG A 73 6.00 -8.51 23.05
C ARG A 73 5.14 -7.96 24.18
N HIS A 74 4.43 -6.86 23.94
CA HIS A 74 3.73 -6.09 24.97
C HIS A 74 2.21 -6.29 24.96
N GLY A 75 1.65 -6.99 23.96
CA GLY A 75 0.20 -7.19 23.85
C GLY A 75 -0.59 -5.88 23.62
N MET A 76 0.10 -4.78 23.33
CA MET A 76 -0.48 -3.45 23.13
C MET A 76 0.19 -2.72 21.97
N PRO A 77 -0.51 -1.81 21.27
CA PRO A 77 0.05 -1.07 20.16
C PRO A 77 1.14 -0.10 20.63
N GLY A 78 2.28 -0.08 19.93
CA GLY A 78 3.39 0.82 20.22
C GLY A 78 4.57 0.59 19.27
N LEU A 79 5.57 1.46 19.37
CA LEU A 79 6.70 1.52 18.44
C LEU A 79 8.06 1.61 19.14
N ASP A 80 8.05 1.78 20.46
CA ASP A 80 9.24 2.09 21.24
C ASP A 80 9.43 1.06 22.37
N ASP A 81 10.40 0.19 22.20
CA ASP A 81 10.79 -0.82 23.21
C ASP A 81 11.77 -0.23 24.24
N SER A 82 12.21 1.03 24.08
CA SER A 82 13.20 1.67 24.98
C SER A 82 12.68 1.87 26.41
N ARG A 83 11.37 1.67 26.63
CA ARG A 83 10.68 1.88 27.90
C ARG A 83 10.34 0.60 28.65
N SER A 84 10.59 -0.58 28.08
CA SER A 84 10.42 -1.87 28.76
C SER A 84 11.54 -2.09 29.78
N ASN A 85 11.54 -1.22 30.80
CA ASN A 85 12.54 -1.22 31.84
C ASN A 85 12.30 -2.48 32.70
N ILE A 86 13.01 -3.57 32.40
CA ILE A 86 13.03 -4.80 33.20
C ILE A 86 13.41 -4.50 34.67
N ALA A 87 14.07 -3.36 34.91
CA ALA A 87 14.47 -2.90 36.23
C ALA A 87 13.43 -2.04 36.98
N GLY A 88 12.31 -1.68 36.36
CA GLY A 88 11.24 -0.91 36.98
C GLY A 88 10.07 -1.80 37.42
N ASN A 89 9.53 -1.58 38.62
CA ASN A 89 8.40 -2.33 39.20
C ASN A 89 7.05 -2.19 38.43
N THR A 90 7.06 -1.68 37.21
CA THR A 90 5.88 -1.39 36.38
C THR A 90 6.15 -1.80 34.93
N HIS A 91 5.45 -2.84 34.46
CA HIS A 91 5.43 -3.25 33.06
C HIS A 91 4.37 -2.45 32.28
N ASP A 92 4.70 -1.98 31.07
CA ASP A 92 3.80 -1.14 30.25
C ASP A 92 2.44 -1.82 29.98
N THR A 93 2.41 -3.13 29.72
CA THR A 93 1.15 -3.89 29.53
C THR A 93 0.25 -3.88 30.76
N TYR A 94 0.85 -3.76 31.96
CA TYR A 94 0.11 -3.77 33.21
C TYR A 94 -0.30 -2.35 33.60
N SER A 95 0.62 -1.38 33.56
CA SER A 95 0.43 -0.04 34.09
C SER A 95 0.04 0.96 32.99
N SER A 96 -1.18 1.50 33.09
CA SER A 96 -1.69 2.58 32.21
C SER A 96 -1.23 3.98 32.68
N GLY A 97 -0.26 4.08 33.60
CA GLY A 97 0.07 5.31 34.31
C GLY A 97 -0.94 5.67 35.40
N GLN A 98 -0.50 6.48 36.39
CA GLN A 98 -1.30 6.97 37.52
C GLN A 98 -2.15 5.88 38.23
N ASN A 99 -1.50 4.85 38.80
CA ASN A 99 -2.15 3.80 39.61
C ASN A 99 -3.32 3.06 38.93
N LYS A 100 -3.39 3.07 37.60
CA LYS A 100 -4.40 2.35 36.83
C LYS A 100 -3.73 1.18 36.14
N SER A 101 -4.31 -0.01 36.24
CA SER A 101 -3.91 -1.12 35.39
C SER A 101 -4.88 -1.30 34.24
N HIS A 102 -4.40 -1.88 33.14
CA HIS A 102 -5.24 -2.24 32.00
C HIS A 102 -6.27 -3.35 32.32
N PHE A 103 -6.09 -4.05 33.44
CA PHE A 103 -6.91 -5.22 33.82
C PHE A 103 -7.85 -4.94 34.99
N PHE A 104 -7.39 -4.19 35.99
CA PHE A 104 -8.09 -3.94 37.25
C PHE A 104 -7.87 -2.51 37.76
N ILE A 105 -8.90 -1.94 38.38
CA ILE A 105 -8.77 -0.67 39.10
C ILE A 105 -8.12 -0.97 40.45
N HIS A 106 -6.92 -0.41 40.70
CA HIS A 106 -6.26 -0.56 42.00
C HIS A 106 -7.02 0.22 43.05
N LYS A 107 -7.47 -0.48 44.10
CA LYS A 107 -8.25 0.12 45.18
C LYS A 107 -7.39 0.99 46.13
N HIS A 108 -6.07 0.77 46.14
CA HIS A 108 -5.11 1.54 46.94
C HIS A 108 -3.80 1.73 46.17
N GLY A 109 -3.31 2.97 46.13
CA GLY A 109 -1.98 3.30 45.62
C GLY A 109 -0.92 2.70 46.54
N TYR A 110 0.08 2.08 45.95
CA TYR A 110 1.24 1.60 46.68
C TYR A 110 2.13 2.81 47.00
N GLU A 111 2.29 3.14 48.29
CA GLU A 111 3.33 4.04 48.79
C GLU A 111 4.70 3.35 48.77
#